data_AF-A0A0C2BFS2-F1
#
_entry.id   AF-A0A0C2BFS2-F1
#
_cell.length_a   1.000
_cell.length_b   1.000
_cell.length_c   1.000
_cell.angle_alpha   90.00
_cell.angle_beta   90.00
_cell.angle_gamma   90.00
#
_symmetry.space_group_name_H-M   'P 1'
#
loop_
_entity.id
_entity.type
_entity.pdbx_description
1 polymer ?
#
loop_
_entity_poly.entity_id
_entity_poly.type
_entity_poly.pdbx_seq_one_letter_code
_entity_poly.pdbx_strand_id
1 'polypeptide(L)' 'MSACADCKALADRNVTVSPHAELLLHSQAGINFGATATGHVEYYVCHACGTQWERIVARSEPNAVWRHTDRQLDR' A
#
# COMPACT_ATOMS: atom_id res chain seq x y z
N MET A 1 -9.16 11.07 -11.93
CA MET A 1 -9.83 9.77 -12.10
C MET A 1 -10.51 9.42 -10.78
N SER A 2 -11.77 8.98 -10.81
CA SER A 2 -12.48 8.54 -9.60
C SER A 2 -12.06 7.13 -9.22
N ALA A 3 -11.81 6.88 -7.93
CA ALA A 3 -11.50 5.54 -7.42
C ALA A 3 -12.68 4.58 -7.66
N CYS A 4 -12.38 3.31 -7.99
CA CYS A 4 -13.39 2.26 -8.11
C CYS A 4 -14.03 1.95 -6.73
N ALA A 5 -15.15 1.22 -6.72
CA ALA A 5 -15.85 0.86 -5.48
C ALA A 5 -14.93 0.13 -4.49
N ASP A 6 -14.09 -0.78 -4.99
CA ASP A 6 -13.16 -1.55 -4.16
C ASP A 6 -12.05 -0.68 -3.56
N CYS A 7 -11.50 0.25 -4.34
CA CYS A 7 -10.53 1.24 -3.84
C CYS A 7 -11.18 2.21 -2.84
N LYS A 8 -12.46 2.56 -2.98
CA LYS A 8 -13.15 3.39 -1.97
C LYS A 8 -13.36 2.63 -0.65
N ALA A 9 -13.59 1.32 -0.72
CA ALA A 9 -13.79 0.49 0.47
C ALA A 9 -12.49 0.26 1.28
N LEU A 10 -11.33 0.54 0.68
CA LEU A 10 -9.99 0.35 1.24
C LEU A 10 -9.51 1.43 2.19
N ALA A 11 -10.01 2.66 2.03
CA ALA A 11 -9.59 3.78 2.86
C ALA A 11 -9.76 3.40 4.35
N ASP A 12 -8.68 3.56 5.11
CA ASP A 12 -8.61 3.28 6.55
C ASP A 12 -8.81 1.81 6.97
N ARG A 13 -8.70 0.86 6.04
CA ARG A 13 -8.78 -0.58 6.36
C ARG A 13 -7.41 -1.15 6.71
N ASN A 14 -7.34 -1.83 7.85
CA ASN A 14 -6.24 -2.70 8.25
C ASN A 14 -6.48 -4.12 7.70
N VAL A 15 -6.21 -4.31 6.40
CA VAL A 15 -6.29 -5.63 5.75
C VAL A 15 -4.90 -6.08 5.33
N THR A 16 -4.49 -7.25 5.84
CA THR A 16 -3.18 -7.87 5.58
C THR A 16 -3.04 -8.38 4.13
N VAL A 17 -4.15 -8.56 3.42
CA VAL A 17 -4.19 -9.11 2.05
C VAL A 17 -4.65 -8.05 1.06
N SER A 18 -4.15 -8.14 -0.19
CA SER A 18 -4.64 -7.32 -1.30
C SER A 18 -6.18 -7.42 -1.38
N PRO A 19 -6.89 -6.29 -1.38
CA PRO A 19 -8.33 -6.17 -1.18
C PRO A 19 -9.16 -6.62 -2.38
N HIS A 20 -8.57 -6.66 -3.57
CA HIS A 20 -9.20 -7.23 -4.77
C HIS A 20 -8.13 -7.55 -5.81
N ALA A 21 -8.45 -8.43 -6.75
CA ALA A 21 -7.51 -9.02 -7.70
C ALA A 21 -6.73 -7.99 -8.57
N GLU A 22 -7.31 -6.81 -8.78
CA GLU A 22 -6.70 -5.74 -9.60
C GLU A 22 -5.75 -4.83 -8.81
N LEU A 23 -5.63 -4.98 -7.49
CA LEU A 23 -4.62 -4.25 -6.71
C LEU A 23 -3.31 -5.05 -6.68
N LEU A 24 -2.36 -4.62 -7.52
CA LEU A 24 -1.11 -5.32 -7.77
C LEU A 24 0.05 -4.62 -7.08
N LEU A 25 0.97 -5.40 -6.51
CA LEU A 25 2.21 -4.87 -5.93
C LEU A 25 3.05 -4.29 -7.07
N HIS A 26 3.29 -2.99 -7.00
CA HIS A 26 4.11 -2.25 -7.96
C HIS A 26 5.58 -2.28 -7.58
N SER A 27 5.89 -1.95 -6.32
CA SER A 27 7.27 -1.98 -5.83
C SER A 27 7.33 -2.12 -4.31
N GLN A 28 8.50 -2.50 -3.80
CA GLN A 28 8.77 -2.60 -2.37
C GLN A 28 10.11 -1.95 -2.07
N ALA A 29 10.16 -1.12 -1.02
CA ALA A 29 11.39 -0.47 -0.57
C ALA A 29 11.63 -0.76 0.91
N GLY A 30 12.84 -1.21 1.26
CA GLY A 30 13.23 -1.40 2.65
C GLY A 30 13.34 -0.06 3.38
N ILE A 31 12.89 -0.03 4.63
CA ILE A 31 13.02 1.13 5.53
C ILE A 31 13.59 0.71 6.87
N ASN A 32 14.44 1.56 7.43
CA ASN A 32 15.04 1.37 8.74
C ASN A 32 14.38 2.34 9.72
N PHE A 33 13.71 1.81 10.74
CA PHE A 33 13.14 2.56 11.86
C PHE A 33 14.16 2.62 13.02
N GLY A 34 15.35 3.16 12.74
CA GLY A 34 16.46 3.21 13.70
C GLY A 34 17.29 1.92 13.76
N ALA A 35 17.98 1.70 14.88
CA ALA A 35 19.01 0.65 15.00
C ALA A 35 18.48 -0.78 15.13
N THR A 36 17.20 -0.97 15.47
CA THR A 36 16.65 -2.29 15.85
C THR A 36 15.38 -2.68 15.10
N ALA A 37 14.74 -1.76 14.38
CA ALA A 37 13.49 -2.01 13.67
C ALA A 37 13.69 -1.88 12.16
N THR A 38 13.46 -2.99 11.46
CA THR A 38 13.43 -3.06 10.00
C THR A 38 11.99 -3.24 9.53
N GLY A 39 11.65 -2.58 8.43
CA GLY A 39 10.38 -2.72 7.76
C GLY A 39 10.52 -2.48 6.26
N HIS A 40 9.39 -2.43 5.57
CA HIS A 40 9.36 -2.09 4.16
C HIS A 40 8.08 -1.32 3.83
N VAL A 41 8.17 -0.46 2.83
CA VAL A 41 6.99 0.17 2.21
C VAL A 41 6.67 -0.60 0.95
N GLU A 42 5.41 -0.98 0.82
CA GLU A 42 4.87 -1.61 -0.37
C GLU A 42 4.01 -0.58 -1.10
N TYR A 43 4.24 -0.47 -2.39
CA TYR A 43 3.47 0.38 -3.28
C TYR A 43 2.61 -0.50 -4.16
N TYR A 44 1.34 -0.15 -4.28
CA TYR A 44 0.37 -0.90 -5.07
C TYR A 44 -0.35 0.03 -6.03
N VAL A 45 -0.70 -0.51 -7.20
CA VAL A 45 -1.48 0.20 -8.21
C VAL A 45 -2.69 -0.64 -8.56
N CYS A 46 -3.86 -0.01 -8.53
CA CYS A 46 -5.09 -0.63 -9.00
C CYS A 46 -5.10 -0.57 -10.54
N HIS A 47 -5.08 -1.72 -11.20
CA HIS A 47 -5.09 -1.79 -12.65
C HIS A 47 -6.44 -1.34 -13.26
N ALA A 48 -7.54 -1.43 -12.50
CA ALA A 48 -8.87 -1.02 -12.95
C ALA A 48 -9.07 0.52 -12.98
N CYS A 49 -8.55 1.25 -11.99
CA CYS A 49 -8.79 2.71 -11.87
C CYS A 49 -7.52 3.56 -11.75
N GLY A 50 -6.33 2.94 -11.75
CA GLY A 50 -5.04 3.62 -11.64
C GLY A 50 -4.74 4.21 -10.27
N THR A 51 -5.58 3.97 -9.26
CA THR A 51 -5.38 4.49 -7.91
C THR A 51 -4.16 3.84 -7.27
N GLN A 52 -3.31 4.67 -6.67
CA GLN A 52 -2.07 4.26 -6.06
C GLN A 52 -2.24 4.20 -4.54
N TRP A 53 -1.62 3.20 -3.96
CA TRP A 53 -1.69 2.90 -2.54
C TRP A 53 -0.30 2.63 -2.01
N GLU A 54 -0.08 3.02 -0.77
CA GLU A 54 1.08 2.62 0.00
C GLU A 54 0.68 1.92 1.29
N ARG A 55 1.50 0.96 1.68
CA ARG A 55 1.39 0.28 2.97
C ARG A 55 2.77 0.18 3.60
N ILE A 56 2.89 0.65 4.83
CA ILE A 56 4.14 0.59 5.59
C ILE A 56 4.08 -0.62 6.52
N VAL A 57 4.85 -1.65 6.22
CA VAL A 57 4.90 -2.88 7.00
C VAL A 57 6.16 -2.85 7.86
N ALA A 58 6.01 -2.57 9.16
CA ALA A 58 7.08 -2.73 10.12
C ALA A 58 6.96 -4.07 10.83
N ARG A 59 8.09 -4.71 11.17
CA ARG A 59 8.06 -5.98 11.93
C ARG A 59 7.37 -5.83 13.30
N SER A 60 7.42 -4.64 13.88
CA SER A 60 6.74 -4.27 15.13
C SER A 60 5.28 -3.85 14.96
N GLU A 61 4.83 -3.59 13.74
CA GLU A 61 3.48 -3.11 13.43
C GLU A 61 2.80 -4.02 12.40
N PRO A 62 2.24 -5.16 12.83
CA PRO A 62 1.55 -6.09 11.93
C PRO A 62 0.23 -5.55 11.38
N ASN A 63 -0.22 -4.39 11.86
CA ASN A 63 -1.50 -3.74 11.58
C ASN A 63 -1.38 -2.63 10.53
N ALA A 64 -0.48 -2.79 9.57
CA ALA A 64 -0.21 -1.79 8.54
C ALA A 64 -1.49 -1.41 7.77
N VAL A 65 -1.82 -0.13 7.78
CA VAL A 65 -3.03 0.42 7.15
C VAL A 65 -2.72 0.87 5.71
N TRP A 66 -3.66 0.67 4.81
CA TRP A 66 -3.58 1.19 3.45
C TRP A 66 -3.80 2.71 3.42
N ARG A 67 -2.92 3.42 2.71
CA ARG A 67 -3.03 4.87 2.53
C ARG A 67 -2.95 5.22 1.05
N HIS A 68 -3.72 6.22 0.64
CA HIS A 68 -3.53 6.81 -0.68
C HIS A 68 -2.15 7.44 -0.75
N THR A 69 -1.47 7.26 -1.88
CA THR A 69 -0.21 7.91 -2.15
C THR A 69 -0.31 8.69 -3.45
N ASP A 70 0.16 9.92 -3.42
CA ASP A 70 0.32 10.76 -4.61
C ASP A 70 1.77 10.69 -5.13
N ARG A 71 2.61 9.81 -4.57
CA ARG A 71 3.96 9.60 -5.06
C ARG A 71 3.90 9.18 -6.51
N GLN A 72 4.76 9.78 -7.32
CA GLN A 72 4.97 9.31 -8.67
C GLN A 72 5.75 8.00 -8.58
N LEU A 73 5.04 6.88 -8.73
CA LEU A 73 5.65 5.57 -8.82
C LEU A 73 6.27 5.42 -10.21
N ASP A 74 7.59 5.28 -10.27
CA ASP A 74 8.31 5.04 -11.52
C ASP A 74 7.85 3.71 -12.12
N ARG A 75 7.59 3.73 -13.43
CA ARG A 75 6.93 2.65 -14.18
C ARG A 75 7.90 1.55 -14.59
#